data_AF-A0A7V8RBK0-F1
#
_entry.id   AF-A0A7V8RBK0-F1
#
_cell.length_a   1.000
_cell.length_b   1.000
_cell.length_c   1.000
_cell.angle_alpha   90.00
_cell.angle_beta   90.00
_cell.angle_gamma   90.00
#
_symmetry.space_group_name_H-M   'P 1'
#
loop_
_entity.id
_entity.type
_entity.pdbx_description
1 polymer ?
#
loop_
_entity_poly.entity_id
_entity_poly.type
_entity_poly.pdbx_seq_one_letter_code
_entity_poly.pdbx_strand_id
1 'polypeptide(L)'
;MPSPWPQTPHTFSPHAIHLIRTSVQTNLSLSQMADQKASILMGATFVVFTIAVGQARGGNVSLPLMVLALFAFLSAMCAVFAILPSVRGTPKPKADVPPGATNFMFFGNFSQMTEDDFADLVIDQLHMDETIFRTMLRDVHQNGMVLQHKKYRYLGLAYRLFLIGLSITFALFVVEMALGHPLISV
;
A
#
# COMPACT_ATOMS: atom_id res chain seq x y z
N MET A 1 -33.05 -3.95 11.82
CA MET A 1 -33.69 -4.47 10.56
C MET A 1 -33.40 -5.97 10.43
N PRO A 2 -34.19 -6.81 9.73
CA PRO A 2 -33.79 -8.19 9.48
C PRO A 2 -32.47 -8.21 8.70
N SER A 3 -31.54 -9.09 9.08
CA SER A 3 -30.26 -9.20 8.38
C SER A 3 -30.50 -9.58 6.91
N PRO A 4 -29.70 -9.07 5.95
CA PRO A 4 -29.90 -9.37 4.54
C PRO A 4 -29.49 -10.80 4.15
N TRP A 5 -29.16 -11.67 5.12
CA TRP A 5 -28.65 -13.02 4.89
C TRP A 5 -29.71 -14.07 5.28
N PRO A 6 -29.88 -15.13 4.48
CA PRO A 6 -30.71 -16.26 4.89
C PRO A 6 -30.17 -16.84 6.20
N GLN A 7 -30.99 -16.81 7.24
CA GLN A 7 -30.64 -17.25 8.59
C GLN A 7 -30.74 -18.79 8.66
N THR A 8 -29.73 -19.48 8.13
CA THR A 8 -29.62 -20.94 8.31
C THR A 8 -28.87 -21.21 9.61
N PRO A 9 -29.36 -22.10 10.49
CA PRO A 9 -28.66 -22.44 11.74
C PRO A 9 -27.36 -23.19 11.40
N HIS A 10 -26.29 -22.44 11.17
CA HIS A 10 -24.93 -22.96 11.03
C HIS A 10 -24.26 -22.95 12.40
N THR A 11 -23.86 -24.12 12.88
CA THR A 11 -22.90 -24.20 13.99
C THR A 11 -21.51 -23.90 13.43
N PHE A 12 -20.92 -22.78 13.83
CA PHE A 12 -19.55 -22.45 13.44
C PHE A 12 -18.54 -23.34 14.15
N SER A 13 -17.43 -23.65 13.47
CA SER A 13 -16.31 -24.35 14.10
C SER A 13 -15.77 -23.51 15.26
N PRO A 14 -15.42 -24.12 16.41
CA PRO A 14 -14.74 -23.41 17.52
C PRO A 14 -13.45 -22.70 17.08
N HIS A 15 -12.84 -23.11 15.96
CA HIS A 15 -11.63 -22.51 15.39
C HIS A 15 -11.90 -21.31 14.47
N ALA A 16 -13.16 -20.99 14.16
CA ALA A 16 -13.51 -19.91 13.22
C ALA A 16 -13.00 -18.54 13.69
N ILE A 17 -13.20 -18.23 14.98
CA ILE A 17 -12.71 -16.98 15.58
C ILE A 17 -11.18 -16.88 15.56
N HIS A 18 -10.48 -18.01 15.75
CA HIS A 18 -9.02 -18.04 15.67
C HIS A 18 -8.53 -17.79 14.25
N LEU A 19 -9.16 -18.40 13.24
CA LEU A 19 -8.82 -18.17 11.84
C LEU A 19 -8.96 -16.68 11.46
N ILE A 20 -10.08 -16.07 11.84
CA ILE A 20 -10.37 -14.67 11.50
C ILE A 20 -9.41 -13.73 12.25
N ARG A 21 -9.19 -13.94 13.55
CA ARG A 21 -8.25 -13.15 14.35
C ARG A 21 -6.84 -13.24 13.79
N THR A 22 -6.37 -14.44 13.45
CA THR A 22 -5.07 -14.65 12.81
C THR A 22 -5.01 -13.93 11.46
N SER A 23 -6.07 -13.99 10.66
CA SER A 23 -6.11 -13.30 9.37
C SER A 23 -6.04 -11.77 9.51
N VAL A 24 -6.74 -11.18 10.48
CA VAL A 24 -6.64 -9.73 10.80
C VAL A 24 -5.21 -9.39 11.19
N GLN A 25 -4.61 -10.18 12.09
CA GLN A 25 -3.24 -9.97 12.55
C GLN A 25 -2.22 -10.08 11.40
N THR A 26 -2.37 -11.06 10.52
CA THR A 26 -1.54 -11.20 9.32
C THR A 26 -1.71 -10.00 8.39
N ASN A 27 -2.92 -9.48 8.21
CA ASN A 27 -3.16 -8.32 7.35
C ASN A 27 -2.47 -7.05 7.90
N LEU A 28 -2.60 -6.80 9.21
CA LEU A 28 -1.90 -5.72 9.91
C LEU A 28 -0.38 -5.87 9.77
N SER A 29 0.14 -7.08 9.95
CA SER A 29 1.56 -7.38 9.78
C SER A 29 2.06 -7.13 8.36
N LEU A 30 1.31 -7.58 7.34
CA LEU A 30 1.65 -7.31 5.92
C LEU A 30 1.66 -5.80 5.62
N SER A 31 0.72 -5.04 6.20
CA SER A 31 0.71 -3.57 6.08
C SER A 31 1.95 -2.93 6.69
N GLN A 32 2.34 -3.33 7.90
CA GLN A 32 3.56 -2.84 8.56
C GLN A 32 4.83 -3.22 7.79
N MET A 33 4.91 -4.45 7.29
CA MET A 33 6.03 -4.91 6.46
C MET A 33 6.16 -4.09 5.18
N ALA A 34 5.04 -3.73 4.54
CA ALA A 34 5.05 -2.88 3.36
C ALA A 34 5.59 -1.48 3.68
N ASP A 35 5.15 -0.88 4.79
CA ASP A 35 5.63 0.43 5.24
C ASP A 35 7.13 0.41 5.53
N GLN A 36 7.61 -0.65 6.19
CA GLN A 36 9.02 -0.81 6.48
C GLN A 36 9.86 -0.98 5.21
N LYS A 37 9.42 -1.82 4.27
CA LYS A 37 10.09 -1.99 2.96
C LYS A 37 10.14 -0.67 2.18
N ALA A 38 9.03 0.07 2.15
CA ALA A 38 8.97 1.36 1.49
C ALA A 38 9.88 2.39 2.16
N SER A 39 9.95 2.43 3.49
CA SER A 39 10.81 3.34 4.25
C SER A 39 12.30 3.05 4.03
N ILE A 40 12.68 1.78 4.01
CA ILE A 40 14.06 1.34 3.70
C ILE A 40 14.42 1.73 2.26
N LEU A 41 13.56 1.42 1.29
CA LEU A 41 13.80 1.75 -0.12
C LEU A 41 13.92 3.26 -0.32
N MET A 42 13.02 4.04 0.29
CA MET A 42 13.07 5.50 0.26
C MET A 42 14.40 6.03 0.78
N GLY A 43 14.83 5.58 1.96
CA GLY A 43 16.12 5.96 2.54
C GLY A 43 17.30 5.65 1.61
N ALA A 44 17.36 4.43 1.07
CA ALA A 44 18.39 4.04 0.12
C ALA A 44 18.39 4.92 -1.14
N THR A 45 17.21 5.18 -1.71
CA THR A 45 17.08 6.01 -2.93
C THR A 45 17.46 7.48 -2.67
N PHE A 46 17.17 8.04 -1.50
CA PHE A 46 17.59 9.40 -1.15
C PHE A 46 19.09 9.50 -0.91
N VAL A 47 19.73 8.50 -0.30
CA VAL A 47 21.19 8.46 -0.17
C VAL A 47 21.85 8.46 -1.54
N VAL A 48 21.43 7.57 -2.44
CA VAL A 48 21.95 7.49 -3.81
C VAL A 48 21.74 8.81 -4.56
N PHE A 49 20.55 9.40 -4.47
CA PHE A 49 20.25 10.70 -5.07
C PHE A 49 21.15 11.81 -4.53
N THR A 50 21.33 11.88 -3.21
CA THR A 50 22.15 12.91 -2.55
C THR A 50 23.61 12.82 -3.00
N ILE A 51 24.16 11.60 -3.06
CA ILE A 51 25.53 11.37 -3.56
C ILE A 51 25.64 11.78 -5.03
N ALA A 52 24.70 11.36 -5.88
CA ALA A 52 24.72 11.68 -7.31
C ALA A 52 24.68 13.20 -7.57
N VAL A 53 23.81 13.93 -6.85
CA VAL A 53 23.74 15.39 -6.92
C VAL A 53 25.00 16.06 -6.35
N GLY A 54 25.56 15.53 -5.26
CA GLY A 54 26.81 16.02 -4.67
C GLY A 54 27.97 15.96 -5.66
N GLN A 55 28.13 14.82 -6.34
CA GLN A 55 29.15 14.63 -7.38
C GLN A 55 28.94 15.56 -8.59
N ALA A 56 27.68 15.74 -9.01
CA ALA A 56 27.35 16.65 -10.12
C ALA A 56 27.70 18.11 -9.79
N ARG A 57 27.45 18.58 -8.56
CA ARG A 57 27.80 19.94 -8.12
C ARG A 57 29.31 20.17 -8.01
N GLY A 58 30.09 19.11 -7.79
CA GLY A 58 31.55 19.16 -7.75
C GLY A 58 32.23 19.27 -9.13
N GLY A 59 31.46 19.41 -10.22
CA GLY A 59 31.98 19.54 -11.59
C GLY A 59 32.09 18.22 -12.35
N ASN A 60 31.84 17.07 -11.72
CA ASN A 60 31.79 15.76 -12.37
C ASN A 60 30.37 15.43 -12.83
N VAL A 61 29.84 16.20 -13.78
CA VAL A 61 28.54 15.90 -14.39
C VAL A 61 28.74 14.87 -15.51
N SER A 62 28.42 13.61 -15.23
CA SER A 62 28.39 12.55 -16.25
C SER A 62 26.96 12.12 -16.55
N LEU A 63 26.73 11.62 -17.77
CA LEU A 63 25.43 11.09 -18.18
C LEU A 63 24.94 9.96 -17.24
N PRO A 64 25.78 8.98 -16.82
CA PRO A 64 25.38 7.96 -15.84
C PRO A 64 24.88 8.55 -14.52
N LEU A 65 25.51 9.62 -14.02
CA LEU A 65 25.12 10.27 -12.75
C LEU A 65 23.77 10.97 -12.87
N MET A 66 23.49 11.63 -13.99
CA MET A 66 22.18 12.27 -14.22
C MET A 66 21.06 11.22 -14.28
N VAL A 67 21.29 10.12 -15.00
CA VAL A 67 20.33 9.00 -15.06
C VAL A 67 20.12 8.40 -13.66
N LEU A 68 21.20 8.19 -12.90
CA LEU A 68 21.11 7.64 -11.55
C LEU A 68 20.27 8.53 -10.63
N ALA A 69 20.55 9.83 -10.63
CA ALA A 69 19.82 10.81 -9.83
C ALA A 69 18.34 10.83 -10.20
N LEU A 70 18.01 10.85 -11.50
CA LEU A 70 16.63 10.88 -11.97
C LEU A 70 15.84 9.64 -11.50
N PHE A 71 16.36 8.43 -11.74
CA PHE A 71 15.66 7.20 -11.35
C PHE A 71 15.61 7.01 -9.83
N ALA A 72 16.66 7.38 -9.09
CA ALA A 72 16.65 7.36 -7.64
C ALA A 72 15.56 8.30 -7.08
N PHE A 73 15.45 9.51 -7.63
CA PHE A 73 14.40 10.46 -7.25
C PHE A 73 12.99 9.92 -7.56
N LEU A 74 12.75 9.43 -8.77
CA LEU A 74 11.47 8.84 -9.17
C LEU A 74 11.07 7.65 -8.28
N SER A 75 12.03 6.77 -7.96
CA SER A 75 11.82 5.66 -7.03
C SER A 75 11.47 6.15 -5.62
N ALA A 76 12.20 7.15 -5.11
CA ALA A 76 11.95 7.73 -3.80
C ALA A 76 10.52 8.27 -3.70
N MET A 77 10.06 9.02 -4.72
CA MET A 77 8.70 9.53 -4.79
C MET A 77 7.65 8.41 -4.76
N CYS A 78 7.90 7.31 -5.47
CA CYS A 78 6.99 6.17 -5.45
C CYS A 78 6.97 5.46 -4.10
N ALA A 79 8.11 5.36 -3.42
CA ALA A 79 8.18 4.84 -2.05
C ALA A 79 7.43 5.75 -1.05
N VAL A 80 7.50 7.08 -1.24
CA VAL A 80 6.69 8.04 -0.45
C VAL A 80 5.20 7.80 -0.66
N PHE A 81 4.75 7.61 -1.90
CA PHE A 81 3.34 7.30 -2.17
C PHE A 81 2.89 5.96 -1.59
N ALA A 82 3.80 5.00 -1.39
CA ALA A 82 3.48 3.73 -0.74
C ALA A 82 3.19 3.87 0.76
N ILE A 83 3.88 4.79 1.46
CA ILE A 83 3.68 5.03 2.91
C ILE A 83 2.65 6.12 3.20
N LEU A 84 2.28 6.94 2.21
CA LEU A 84 1.36 8.05 2.41
C LEU A 84 0.00 7.52 2.91
N PRO A 85 -0.55 8.07 4.02
CA PRO A 85 -1.86 7.67 4.50
C PRO A 85 -2.92 7.99 3.44
N SER A 86 -3.58 6.97 2.93
CA SER A 86 -4.59 7.16 1.89
C SER A 86 -5.95 7.43 2.51
N VAL A 87 -6.25 8.71 2.73
CA VAL A 87 -7.56 9.18 3.26
C VAL A 87 -8.62 9.30 2.14
N ARG A 88 -8.25 9.07 0.88
CA ARG A 88 -9.17 9.22 -0.26
C ARG A 88 -10.06 7.99 -0.44
N GLY A 89 -11.29 8.17 0.07
CA GLY A 89 -12.54 7.72 -0.52
C GLY A 89 -12.69 6.22 -0.67
N THR A 90 -13.38 5.59 0.27
CA THR A 90 -14.18 4.43 -0.10
C THR A 90 -15.12 4.82 -1.23
N PRO A 91 -15.31 3.96 -2.25
CA PRO A 91 -16.42 4.11 -3.17
C PRO A 91 -17.69 4.24 -2.32
N LYS A 92 -18.48 5.28 -2.57
CA LYS A 92 -19.83 5.37 -1.99
C LYS A 92 -20.51 4.01 -2.22
N PRO A 93 -21.20 3.45 -1.21
CA PRO A 93 -21.95 2.22 -1.41
C PRO A 93 -22.83 2.41 -2.65
N LYS A 94 -22.76 1.47 -3.60
CA LYS A 94 -23.66 1.47 -4.75
C LYS A 94 -25.09 1.54 -4.21
N ALA A 95 -25.95 2.35 -4.85
CA ALA A 95 -27.33 2.54 -4.41
C ALA A 95 -28.13 1.22 -4.28
N ASP A 96 -27.63 0.14 -4.88
CA ASP A 96 -28.26 -1.18 -4.92
C ASP A 96 -27.74 -2.17 -3.84
N VAL A 97 -26.98 -1.71 -2.85
CA VAL A 97 -26.49 -2.60 -1.77
C VAL A 97 -27.59 -2.73 -0.70
N PRO A 98 -28.05 -3.96 -0.38
CA PRO A 98 -29.05 -4.17 0.67
C PRO A 98 -28.62 -3.54 2.01
N PRO A 99 -29.56 -2.95 2.78
CA PRO A 99 -29.29 -2.51 4.15
C PRO A 99 -28.67 -3.68 4.96
N GLY A 100 -27.48 -3.48 5.55
CA GLY A 100 -26.71 -4.52 6.25
C GLY A 100 -25.67 -5.29 5.40
N ALA A 101 -25.58 -5.03 4.09
CA ALA A 101 -24.55 -5.61 3.23
C ALA A 101 -23.25 -4.78 3.13
N THR A 102 -23.22 -3.59 3.75
CA THR A 102 -22.04 -2.72 3.79
C THR A 102 -21.13 -3.09 4.96
N ASN A 103 -19.81 -3.09 4.74
CA ASN A 103 -18.85 -3.26 5.83
C ASN A 103 -18.77 -1.98 6.68
N PHE A 104 -19.52 -1.93 7.77
CA PHE A 104 -19.53 -0.79 8.67
C PHE A 104 -18.25 -0.65 9.50
N MET A 105 -17.47 -1.72 9.68
CA MET A 105 -16.18 -1.64 10.38
C MET A 105 -15.03 -1.10 9.51
N PHE A 106 -15.24 -0.94 8.20
CA PHE A 106 -14.22 -0.37 7.34
C PHE A 106 -13.98 1.11 7.66
N PHE A 107 -12.72 1.51 7.84
CA PHE A 107 -12.33 2.89 8.17
C PHE A 107 -13.03 3.96 7.32
N GLY A 108 -12.99 3.82 5.99
CA GLY A 108 -13.60 4.79 5.09
C GLY A 108 -15.14 4.89 5.20
N ASN A 109 -15.81 3.91 5.79
CA ASN A 109 -17.27 3.91 5.97
C ASN A 109 -17.65 4.51 7.32
N PHE A 110 -17.09 4.02 8.44
CA PHE A 110 -17.45 4.56 9.76
C PHE A 110 -16.91 5.96 9.99
N SER A 111 -15.80 6.36 9.34
CA SER A 111 -15.25 7.72 9.49
C SER A 111 -16.19 8.81 8.93
N GLN A 112 -17.28 8.43 8.26
CA GLN A 112 -18.30 9.32 7.72
C GLN A 112 -19.60 9.30 8.55
N MET A 113 -19.66 8.51 9.62
CA MET A 113 -20.83 8.37 10.51
C MET A 113 -20.64 9.20 11.79
N THR A 114 -21.74 9.56 12.45
CA THR A 114 -21.68 10.08 13.82
C THR A 114 -21.35 8.94 14.79
N GLU A 115 -20.83 9.27 15.97
CA GLU A 115 -20.50 8.28 17.00
C GLU A 115 -21.74 7.48 17.44
N ASP A 116 -22.86 8.16 17.67
CA ASP A 116 -24.12 7.53 18.07
C ASP A 116 -24.68 6.61 16.96
N ASP A 117 -24.71 7.08 15.71
CA ASP A 117 -25.17 6.26 14.57
C ASP A 117 -24.32 4.99 14.41
N PHE A 118 -23.01 5.12 14.61
CA PHE A 118 -22.09 3.98 14.53
C PHE A 118 -22.34 3.00 15.69
N ALA A 119 -22.48 3.48 16.92
CA ALA A 119 -22.73 2.65 18.09
C ALA A 119 -24.05 1.87 17.96
N ASP A 120 -25.13 2.55 17.58
CA ASP A 120 -26.45 1.94 17.38
C ASP A 120 -26.42 0.90 16.25
N LEU A 121 -25.74 1.20 15.13
CA LEU A 121 -25.58 0.26 14.02
C LEU A 121 -24.82 -0.99 14.45
N VAL A 122 -23.73 -0.84 15.21
CA VAL A 122 -22.95 -1.99 15.70
C VAL A 122 -23.80 -2.85 16.61
N ILE A 123 -24.49 -2.25 17.60
CA ILE A 123 -25.35 -2.99 18.53
C ILE A 123 -26.46 -3.75 17.79
N ASP A 124 -27.13 -3.14 16.80
CA ASP A 124 -28.19 -3.80 16.00
C ASP A 124 -27.65 -5.03 15.22
N GLN A 125 -26.37 -5.03 14.84
CA GLN A 125 -25.78 -6.11 14.03
C GLN A 125 -25.11 -7.23 14.84
N LEU A 126 -24.87 -7.03 16.15
CA LEU A 126 -24.16 -8.01 17.01
C LEU A 126 -25.02 -9.19 17.50
N HIS A 127 -26.27 -9.31 17.05
CA HIS A 127 -27.21 -10.31 17.54
C HIS A 127 -26.93 -11.76 17.08
N MET A 128 -26.19 -11.95 15.98
CA MET A 128 -25.95 -13.27 15.38
C MET A 128 -24.48 -13.47 15.00
N ASP A 129 -23.93 -14.64 15.35
CA ASP A 129 -22.54 -15.02 15.03
C ASP A 129 -22.21 -14.92 13.53
N GLU A 130 -23.16 -15.29 12.66
CA GLU A 130 -22.96 -15.19 11.21
C GLU A 130 -22.74 -13.74 10.76
N THR A 131 -23.53 -12.81 11.28
CA THR A 131 -23.40 -11.38 10.97
C THR A 131 -22.05 -10.85 11.43
N ILE A 132 -21.61 -11.26 12.62
CA ILE A 132 -20.30 -10.90 13.19
C ILE A 132 -19.18 -11.41 12.28
N PHE A 133 -19.16 -12.71 11.97
CA PHE A 133 -18.11 -13.30 11.13
C PHE A 133 -18.10 -12.73 9.72
N ARG A 134 -19.27 -12.52 9.10
CA ARG A 134 -19.34 -11.87 7.77
C ARG A 134 -18.77 -10.46 7.80
N THR A 135 -19.05 -9.69 8.85
CA THR A 135 -18.50 -8.34 9.01
C THR A 135 -16.97 -8.39 9.13
N MET A 136 -16.43 -9.26 9.99
CA MET A 136 -14.98 -9.41 10.13
C MET A 136 -14.30 -9.86 8.83
N LEU A 137 -14.89 -10.83 8.11
CA LEU A 137 -14.34 -11.32 6.84
C LEU A 137 -14.33 -10.26 5.75
N ARG A 138 -15.39 -9.43 5.68
CA ARG A 138 -15.45 -8.30 4.76
C ARG A 138 -14.39 -7.26 5.08
N ASP A 139 -14.15 -7.01 6.36
CA ASP A 139 -13.11 -6.08 6.80
C ASP A 139 -11.71 -6.56 6.42
N VAL A 140 -11.39 -7.82 6.71
CA VAL A 140 -10.14 -8.45 6.28
C VAL A 140 -9.96 -8.35 4.76
N HIS A 141 -11.00 -8.68 3.99
CA HIS A 141 -10.94 -8.67 2.53
C HIS A 141 -10.72 -7.25 1.98
N GLN A 142 -11.49 -6.28 2.46
CA GLN A 142 -11.39 -4.89 1.98
C GLN A 142 -10.06 -4.24 2.37
N ASN A 143 -9.58 -4.45 3.60
CA ASN A 143 -8.25 -3.98 4.01
C ASN A 143 -7.14 -4.64 3.19
N GLY A 144 -7.22 -5.95 2.94
CA GLY A 144 -6.29 -6.65 2.04
C GLY A 144 -6.29 -6.10 0.61
N MET A 145 -7.46 -5.76 0.06
CA MET A 145 -7.57 -5.16 -1.27
C MET A 145 -6.93 -3.77 -1.33
N VAL A 146 -7.14 -2.93 -0.31
CA VAL A 146 -6.51 -1.61 -0.22
C VAL A 146 -4.98 -1.75 -0.13
N LEU A 147 -4.50 -2.70 0.67
CA LEU A 147 -3.09 -2.99 0.82
C LEU A 147 -2.43 -3.36 -0.52
N GLN A 148 -3.06 -4.27 -1.26
CA GLN A 148 -2.56 -4.73 -2.56
C GLN A 148 -2.58 -3.62 -3.63
N HIS A 149 -3.71 -2.93 -3.78
CA HIS A 149 -3.92 -1.99 -4.89
C HIS A 149 -3.21 -0.65 -4.68
N LYS A 150 -2.99 -0.23 -3.42
CA LYS A 150 -2.31 1.03 -3.10
C LYS A 150 -0.85 0.77 -2.71
N LYS A 151 -0.59 0.26 -1.51
CA LYS A 151 0.77 0.18 -0.95
C LYS A 151 1.69 -0.71 -1.78
N TYR A 152 1.29 -1.95 -2.05
CA TYR A 152 2.15 -2.90 -2.78
C TYR A 152 2.34 -2.51 -4.25
N ARG A 153 1.35 -1.85 -4.86
CA ARG A 153 1.47 -1.34 -6.24
C ARG A 153 2.55 -0.26 -6.35
N TYR A 154 2.52 0.75 -5.48
CA TYR A 154 3.54 1.80 -5.46
C TYR A 154 4.91 1.28 -5.04
N LEU A 155 4.95 0.39 -4.05
CA LEU A 155 6.18 -0.26 -3.62
C LEU A 155 6.83 -1.05 -4.77
N GLY A 156 6.05 -1.86 -5.49
CA GLY A 156 6.54 -2.60 -6.64
C GLY A 156 7.04 -1.70 -7.77
N LEU A 157 6.38 -0.57 -8.00
CA LEU A 157 6.81 0.41 -9.01
C LEU A 157 8.10 1.12 -8.60
N ALA A 158 8.25 1.49 -7.31
CA ALA A 158 9.49 2.06 -6.78
C ALA A 158 10.68 1.12 -6.99
N TYR A 159 10.55 -0.16 -6.61
CA TYR A 159 11.61 -1.15 -6.82
C TYR A 159 12.00 -1.30 -8.29
N ARG A 160 11.02 -1.37 -9.20
CA ARG A 160 11.31 -1.50 -10.64
C ARG A 160 12.03 -0.27 -11.17
N LEU A 161 11.61 0.93 -10.80
CA LEU A 161 12.28 2.17 -11.21
C LEU A 161 13.72 2.21 -10.71
N PHE A 162 13.93 1.89 -9.43
CA PHE A 162 15.27 1.88 -8.86
C PHE A 162 16.20 0.88 -9.55
N LEU A 163 15.74 -0.35 -9.74
CA LEU A 163 16.52 -1.41 -10.38
C LEU A 163 16.82 -1.08 -11.85
N ILE A 164 15.82 -0.64 -12.62
CA ILE A 164 16.01 -0.24 -14.02
C ILE A 164 17.01 0.93 -14.10
N GLY A 165 16.86 1.94 -13.26
CA GLY A 165 17.78 3.07 -13.21
C GLY A 165 19.20 2.66 -12.90
N LEU A 166 19.40 1.82 -11.89
CA LEU A 166 20.71 1.32 -11.49
C LEU A 166 21.35 0.49 -12.61
N SER A 167 20.58 -0.38 -13.27
CA SER A 167 21.07 -1.16 -14.42
C SER A 167 21.46 -0.29 -15.61
N ILE A 168 20.63 0.72 -15.96
CA ILE A 168 20.94 1.63 -17.07
C ILE A 168 22.17 2.48 -16.73
N THR A 169 22.25 3.05 -15.53
CA THR A 169 23.43 3.80 -15.07
C THR A 169 24.69 2.94 -15.15
N PHE A 170 24.64 1.70 -14.68
CA PHE A 170 25.78 0.80 -14.73
C PHE A 170 26.21 0.50 -16.17
N ALA A 171 25.27 0.23 -17.07
CA ALA A 171 25.56 0.02 -18.48
C ALA A 171 26.23 1.25 -19.12
N LEU A 172 25.70 2.46 -18.85
CA LEU A 172 26.27 3.71 -19.36
C LEU A 172 27.68 3.95 -18.84
N PHE A 173 27.93 3.66 -17.56
CA PHE A 173 29.26 3.79 -16.96
C PHE A 173 30.28 2.85 -17.63
N VAL A 174 29.90 1.60 -17.90
CA VAL A 174 30.76 0.64 -18.62
C VAL A 174 31.05 1.12 -20.05
N VAL A 175 30.04 1.68 -20.73
CA VAL A 175 30.21 2.22 -22.09
C VAL A 175 31.14 3.44 -22.10
N GLU A 176 30.97 4.39 -21.18
CA GLU A 176 31.90 5.53 -21.04
C GLU A 176 33.33 5.07 -20.77
N MET A 177 33.50 4.09 -19.88
CA MET A 177 34.81 3.53 -19.55
C MET A 177 35.47 2.83 -20.76
N ALA A 178 34.69 2.13 -21.58
CA ALA A 178 35.18 1.44 -22.77
C ALA A 178 35.53 2.41 -23.92
N LEU A 179 34.81 3.53 -24.05
CA LEU A 179 35.04 4.53 -25.09
C LEU A 179 36.20 5.50 -24.78
N GLY A 180 36.61 5.62 -23.51
CA GLY A 180 37.73 6.48 -23.10
C GLY A 180 37.46 7.99 -23.18
N HIS A 181 36.26 8.40 -23.56
CA HIS A 181 35.78 9.79 -23.57
C HIS A 181 34.32 9.85 -23.07
N PRO A 182 33.92 10.95 -22.39
CA PRO A 182 32.56 11.10 -21.88
C PRO A 182 31.54 11.17 -23.03
N LEU A 183 30.37 10.52 -22.85
CA LEU A 183 29.30 10.50 -23.86
C LEU A 183 28.66 11.88 -24.09
N ILE A 184 28.79 12.78 -23.11
CA ILE A 184 28.45 14.19 -23.25
C ILE A 184 29.64 15.02 -22.77
N SER A 185 30.20 15.83 -23.66
CA SER A 185 31.07 16.95 -23.29
C SER A 185 30.18 18.15 -22.99
N VAL A 186 30.02 18.51 -21.71
CA VAL A 186 29.56 19.85 -21.31
C VAL A 186 30.72 20.57 -20.67
#